data_AF-A0A409XGF1-F1
#
_entry.id   AF-A0A409XGF1-F1
#
_cell.length_a   1.000
_cell.length_b   1.000
_cell.length_c   1.000
_cell.angle_alpha   90.00
_cell.angle_beta   90.00
_cell.angle_gamma   90.00
#
_symmetry.space_group_name_H-M   'P 1'
#
loop_
_entity.id
_entity.type
_entity.pdbx_description
1 polymer ?
#
loop_
_entity_poly.entity_id
_entity_poly.type
_entity_poly.pdbx_seq_one_letter_code
_entity_poly.pdbx_strand_id
1 'polypeptide(L)'
;MTQHNQPPGSSAQQDGADPQTQTTGKPVDIVFLQDTTGSQGPYIQSARQAIRSICEKISASENLSQGLLRFGLIAFRDHPPQDMTYVTKSFGFTSQIETMQNNLASLIASGGGDGPEAQTAALAEALNLQWAENAVKMVILITDSPPHGIGEPLDGFQKSPDQNDPLDMARQMAERGITLFVIGCEPALSQYQHALDFYTALVQITSGRIFPLLMADKLGDYIVGSAVETIETEKLIGEFEQVIVDDVYGNNTPMEVAAENLRKKLDARGAQINTIDVENVYNTSAATISNVAFWQTSDTVESARKKVNTVSSLWVNICGSFLMKILFQIKTPRMKRAYARGGAAPIVAMQHQQFSQQQANRVVQQAMARSSIVTPLGYISRASGKSVSNTTVPPGV
;
A
#
# COMPACT_ATOMS: atom_id res chain seq x y z
N MET A 1 27.97 64.08 -53.66
CA MET A 1 26.72 64.36 -52.92
C MET A 1 25.71 63.32 -53.36
N THR A 2 25.58 62.20 -52.63
CA THR A 2 24.46 61.93 -51.70
C THR A 2 23.13 61.86 -52.46
N GLN A 3 22.37 60.75 -52.53
CA GLN A 3 21.95 59.84 -51.46
C GLN A 3 21.51 58.48 -52.02
N HIS A 4 21.78 57.44 -51.23
CA HIS A 4 21.23 56.08 -51.33
C HIS A 4 19.78 56.08 -50.84
N ASN A 5 18.90 55.35 -51.52
CA ASN A 5 17.52 55.13 -51.12
C ASN A 5 17.34 53.64 -50.77
N GLN A 6 17.05 53.33 -49.50
CA GLN A 6 16.61 52.02 -49.02
C GLN A 6 15.08 51.87 -49.20
N PRO A 7 14.55 50.65 -49.43
CA PRO A 7 13.14 50.34 -49.20
C PRO A 7 12.88 49.87 -47.75
N PRO A 8 11.65 50.01 -47.23
CA PRO A 8 11.34 49.88 -45.81
C PRO A 8 11.17 48.43 -45.35
N GLY A 9 11.41 48.25 -44.04
CA GLY A 9 11.50 46.97 -43.37
C GLY A 9 10.16 46.30 -43.05
N SER A 10 10.23 44.98 -42.99
CA SER A 10 9.26 44.08 -42.40
C SER A 10 9.82 43.61 -41.05
N SER A 11 9.17 44.01 -39.96
CA SER A 11 9.43 43.57 -38.59
C SER A 11 9.08 42.08 -38.43
N ALA A 12 10.10 41.23 -38.33
CA ALA A 12 9.94 39.88 -37.80
C ALA A 12 10.29 39.90 -36.30
N GLN A 13 9.26 39.77 -35.45
CA GLN A 13 9.42 39.45 -34.04
C GLN A 13 10.06 38.06 -33.93
N GLN A 14 11.25 38.00 -33.33
CA GLN A 14 11.82 36.77 -32.82
C GLN A 14 11.17 36.46 -31.47
N ASP A 15 10.15 35.61 -31.48
CA ASP A 15 9.70 34.94 -30.27
C ASP A 15 10.73 33.89 -29.89
N GLY A 16 11.55 34.22 -28.89
CA GLY A 16 12.39 33.27 -28.18
C GLY A 16 11.52 32.31 -27.40
N ALA A 17 11.18 31.18 -28.01
CA ALA A 17 10.66 30.03 -27.29
C ALA A 17 11.79 29.45 -26.43
N ASP A 18 11.72 29.71 -25.13
CA ASP A 18 12.47 29.01 -24.09
C ASP A 18 12.21 27.50 -24.25
N PRO A 19 13.22 26.63 -24.42
CA PRO A 19 12.99 25.21 -24.54
C PRO A 19 12.48 24.71 -23.19
N GLN A 20 11.19 24.38 -23.13
CA GLN A 20 10.61 23.68 -22.00
C GLN A 20 11.52 22.50 -21.67
N THR A 21 12.13 22.56 -20.49
CA THR A 21 12.80 21.45 -19.84
C THR A 21 11.80 20.31 -19.74
N GLN A 22 11.87 19.37 -20.69
CA GLN A 22 11.11 18.13 -20.63
C GLN A 22 11.50 17.45 -19.32
N THR A 23 10.62 17.47 -18.33
CA THR A 23 10.80 16.72 -17.10
C THR A 23 10.77 15.24 -17.45
N THR A 24 11.93 14.58 -17.48
CA THR A 24 12.12 13.19 -17.92
C THR A 24 11.64 12.13 -16.91
N GLY A 25 10.75 12.49 -15.99
CA GLY A 25 10.22 11.60 -14.94
C GLY A 25 8.80 11.10 -15.22
N LYS A 26 8.46 9.89 -14.76
CA LYS A 26 7.07 9.40 -14.73
C LYS A 26 6.27 10.18 -13.68
N PRO A 27 4.99 10.52 -13.94
CA PRO A 27 4.09 11.03 -12.91
C PRO A 27 4.02 10.07 -11.71
N VAL A 28 3.73 10.59 -10.52
CA VAL A 28 3.56 9.81 -9.30
C VAL A 28 2.23 10.18 -8.68
N ASP A 29 1.35 9.18 -8.57
CA ASP A 29 0.04 9.31 -7.94
C ASP A 29 0.05 8.56 -6.61
N ILE A 30 -0.19 9.29 -5.53
CA ILE A 30 -0.28 8.72 -4.18
C ILE A 30 -1.68 9.00 -3.64
N VAL A 31 -2.45 7.94 -3.37
CA VAL A 31 -3.80 8.04 -2.80
C VAL A 31 -3.77 7.63 -1.33
N PHE A 32 -4.26 8.50 -0.46
CA PHE A 32 -4.46 8.19 0.95
C PHE A 32 -5.88 7.70 1.18
N LEU A 33 -6.01 6.49 1.71
CA LEU A 33 -7.26 6.01 2.30
C LEU A 33 -7.16 6.28 3.81
N GLN A 34 -7.84 7.31 4.26
CA GLN A 34 -7.76 7.78 5.64
C GLN A 34 -9.00 7.32 6.40
N ASP A 35 -8.77 6.46 7.37
CA ASP A 35 -9.77 6.17 8.39
C ASP A 35 -10.07 7.46 9.19
N THR A 36 -11.35 7.82 9.30
CA THR A 36 -11.81 9.04 9.98
C THR A 36 -12.81 8.76 11.08
N THR A 37 -12.77 7.55 11.64
CA THR A 37 -13.55 7.11 12.81
C THR A 37 -13.02 7.77 14.09
N GLY A 38 -13.76 7.64 15.19
CA GLY A 38 -13.41 8.32 16.45
C GLY A 38 -12.01 8.00 16.98
N SER A 39 -11.53 6.76 16.79
CA SER A 39 -10.20 6.33 17.25
C SER A 39 -9.04 6.99 16.50
N GLN A 40 -9.29 7.51 15.29
CA GLN A 40 -8.25 8.02 14.40
C GLN A 40 -7.76 9.45 14.67
N GLY A 41 -8.33 10.13 15.67
CA GLY A 41 -8.03 11.54 15.98
C GLY A 41 -6.53 11.90 16.01
N PRO A 42 -5.67 11.13 16.72
CA PRO A 42 -4.23 11.39 16.75
C PRO A 42 -3.52 11.24 15.38
N TYR A 43 -3.99 10.34 14.52
CA TYR A 43 -3.31 9.99 13.26
C TYR A 43 -3.60 10.97 12.12
N ILE A 44 -4.77 11.60 12.11
CA ILE A 44 -5.11 12.64 11.11
C ILE A 44 -4.14 13.83 11.19
N GLN A 45 -3.72 14.22 12.41
CA GLN A 45 -2.76 15.32 12.58
C GLN A 45 -1.39 14.96 11.99
N SER A 46 -0.96 13.72 12.18
CA SER A 46 0.28 13.22 11.62
C SER A 46 0.24 13.08 10.10
N ALA A 47 -0.91 12.70 9.52
CA ALA A 47 -1.05 12.61 8.07
C ALA A 47 -0.81 13.99 7.42
N ARG A 48 -1.27 15.07 8.06
CA ARG A 48 -1.02 16.45 7.60
C ARG A 48 0.47 16.79 7.57
N GLN A 49 1.21 16.38 8.60
CA GLN A 49 2.66 16.61 8.68
C GLN A 49 3.42 15.75 7.67
N ALA A 50 2.99 14.50 7.50
CA ALA A 50 3.59 13.58 6.55
C ALA A 50 3.58 14.12 5.12
N ILE A 51 2.47 14.73 4.68
CA ILE A 51 2.38 15.29 3.32
C ILE A 51 3.39 16.40 3.08
N ARG A 52 3.63 17.27 4.07
CA ARG A 52 4.70 18.27 3.96
C ARG A 52 6.06 17.60 3.80
N SER A 53 6.35 16.63 4.66
CA SER A 53 7.63 15.89 4.62
C SER A 53 7.84 15.16 3.29
N ILE A 54 6.78 14.57 2.70
CA ILE A 54 6.82 13.96 1.37
C ILE A 54 7.25 14.99 0.33
N CYS A 55 6.61 16.15 0.31
CA CYS A 55 6.90 17.18 -0.68
C CYS A 55 8.31 17.75 -0.55
N GLU A 56 8.77 17.98 0.69
CA GLU A 56 10.13 18.42 0.99
C GLU A 56 11.17 17.39 0.53
N LYS A 57 10.98 16.11 0.86
CA LYS A 57 11.90 15.03 0.48
C LYS A 57 11.86 14.75 -1.03
N ILE A 58 10.71 14.92 -1.69
CA ILE A 58 10.59 14.86 -3.15
C ILE A 58 11.36 16.00 -3.80
N SER A 59 11.20 17.23 -3.29
CA SER A 59 11.91 18.40 -3.81
C SER A 59 13.43 18.29 -3.62
N ALA A 60 13.87 17.59 -2.58
CA ALA A 60 15.28 17.28 -2.34
C ALA A 60 15.79 16.07 -3.15
N SER A 61 14.92 15.31 -3.82
CA SER A 61 15.30 14.14 -4.59
C SER A 61 15.59 14.51 -6.04
N GLU A 62 16.79 14.20 -6.52
CA GLU A 62 17.17 14.38 -7.93
C GLU A 62 16.34 13.51 -8.89
N ASN A 63 15.69 12.47 -8.36
CA ASN A 63 14.91 11.50 -9.13
C ASN A 63 13.44 11.90 -9.32
N LEU A 64 12.98 12.99 -8.68
CA LEU A 64 11.57 13.37 -8.65
C LEU A 64 11.40 14.87 -8.82
N SER A 65 10.71 15.27 -9.88
CA SER A 65 10.28 16.67 -10.02
C SER A 65 8.94 16.86 -9.31
N GLN A 66 8.83 17.85 -8.44
CA GLN A 66 7.59 18.19 -7.71
C GLN A 66 6.38 18.37 -8.66
N GLY A 67 6.61 18.83 -9.89
CA GLY A 67 5.57 18.98 -10.91
C GLY A 67 4.94 17.69 -11.43
N LEU A 68 5.47 16.52 -11.06
CA LEU A 68 4.99 15.21 -11.48
C LEU A 68 4.13 14.51 -10.41
N LEU A 69 4.01 15.10 -9.21
CA LEU A 69 3.33 14.48 -8.08
C LEU A 69 1.86 14.91 -7.98
N ARG A 70 0.97 13.94 -7.76
CA ARG A 70 -0.43 14.17 -7.43
C ARG A 70 -0.84 13.38 -6.20
N PHE A 71 -1.62 14.01 -5.33
CA PHE A 71 -2.17 13.42 -4.12
C PHE A 71 -3.67 13.21 -4.27
N GLY A 72 -4.13 12.01 -3.95
CA GLY A 72 -5.54 11.69 -3.77
C GLY A 72 -5.86 11.50 -2.29
N LEU A 73 -7.10 11.83 -1.90
CA LEU A 73 -7.62 11.55 -0.56
C LEU A 73 -9.01 10.93 -0.68
N ILE A 74 -9.18 9.78 -0.03
CA ILE A 74 -10.48 9.18 0.25
C ILE A 74 -10.54 9.00 1.76
N ALA A 75 -11.42 9.75 2.42
CA ALA A 75 -11.75 9.50 3.80
C ALA A 75 -12.84 8.43 3.87
N PHE A 76 -12.79 7.54 4.86
CA PHE A 76 -13.85 6.58 5.11
C PHE A 76 -14.17 6.51 6.60
N ARG A 77 -15.38 6.02 6.89
CA ARG A 77 -15.84 5.67 8.23
C ARG A 77 -16.48 4.29 8.17
N ASP A 78 -17.76 4.21 8.53
CA ASP A 78 -18.50 2.98 8.69
C ASP A 78 -19.80 3.03 7.86
N HIS A 79 -20.44 1.88 7.75
CA HIS A 79 -21.75 1.73 7.15
C HIS A 79 -22.87 1.96 8.18
N PRO A 80 -24.06 2.40 7.72
CA PRO A 80 -25.27 2.29 8.51
C PRO A 80 -25.53 0.82 8.91
N PRO A 81 -25.93 0.52 10.16
CA PRO A 81 -26.36 1.46 11.20
C PRO A 81 -25.26 2.00 12.13
N GLN A 82 -24.00 1.57 11.97
CA GLN A 82 -22.91 1.98 12.86
C GLN A 82 -22.59 3.47 12.70
N ASP A 83 -22.53 3.94 11.45
CA ASP A 83 -22.40 5.37 11.14
C ASP A 83 -23.45 5.81 10.11
N MET A 84 -24.07 6.96 10.37
CA MET A 84 -25.13 7.55 9.54
C MET A 84 -24.65 8.77 8.72
N THR A 85 -23.37 9.12 8.79
CA THR A 85 -22.79 10.32 8.19
C THR A 85 -22.33 10.09 6.75
N TYR A 86 -21.29 9.27 6.54
CA TYR A 86 -20.82 8.84 5.24
C TYR A 86 -20.02 7.55 5.36
N VAL A 87 -20.09 6.72 4.32
CA VAL A 87 -19.22 5.54 4.18
C VAL A 87 -17.85 5.97 3.65
N THR A 88 -17.84 6.68 2.52
CA THR A 88 -16.64 7.27 1.93
C THR A 88 -16.86 8.73 1.52
N LYS A 89 -15.75 9.46 1.44
CA LYS A 89 -15.67 10.84 0.96
C LYS A 89 -14.38 11.03 0.17
N SER A 90 -14.49 11.04 -1.16
CA SER A 90 -13.37 11.31 -2.06
C SER A 90 -13.20 12.79 -2.40
N PHE A 91 -11.95 13.20 -2.48
CA PHE A 91 -11.54 14.56 -2.85
C PHE A 91 -10.85 14.61 -4.23
N GLY A 92 -10.71 13.47 -4.91
CA GLY A 92 -9.98 13.38 -6.18
C GLY A 92 -8.49 13.67 -6.07
N PHE A 93 -7.81 13.78 -7.21
CA PHE A 93 -6.38 14.11 -7.29
C PHE A 93 -6.12 15.62 -7.30
N THR A 94 -5.05 16.05 -6.66
CA THR A 94 -4.50 17.41 -6.75
C THR A 94 -2.98 17.40 -6.75
N SER A 95 -2.37 18.28 -7.55
CA SER A 95 -0.93 18.57 -7.49
C SER A 95 -0.59 19.68 -6.49
N GLN A 96 -1.61 20.33 -5.91
CA GLN A 96 -1.44 21.44 -4.99
C GLN A 96 -1.41 20.89 -3.55
N ILE A 97 -0.24 21.02 -2.92
CA ILE A 97 0.01 20.60 -1.54
C ILE A 97 -0.98 21.29 -0.59
N GLU A 98 -1.24 22.58 -0.81
CA GLU A 98 -2.17 23.37 0.00
C GLU A 98 -3.60 22.81 -0.08
N THR A 99 -4.07 22.43 -1.27
CA THR A 99 -5.38 21.78 -1.42
C THR A 99 -5.44 20.47 -0.64
N MET A 100 -4.40 19.65 -0.72
CA MET A 100 -4.35 18.39 0.02
C MET A 100 -4.32 18.61 1.54
N GLN A 101 -3.56 19.61 2.02
CA GLN A 101 -3.55 20.00 3.43
C GLN A 101 -4.92 20.49 3.90
N ASN A 102 -5.62 21.28 3.10
CA ASN A 102 -6.96 21.77 3.40
C ASN A 102 -7.98 20.62 3.42
N ASN A 103 -7.87 19.66 2.49
CA ASN A 103 -8.70 18.46 2.49
C ASN A 103 -8.51 17.65 3.78
N LEU A 104 -7.25 17.39 4.18
CA LEU A 104 -6.96 16.72 5.47
C LEU A 104 -7.38 17.56 6.68
N ALA A 105 -7.26 18.88 6.62
CA ALA A 105 -7.69 19.80 7.67
C ALA A 105 -9.21 19.74 7.90
N SER A 106 -9.97 19.47 6.84
CA SER A 106 -11.42 19.33 6.89
C SER A 106 -11.91 18.00 7.52
N LEU A 107 -11.02 17.02 7.69
CA LEU A 107 -11.37 15.73 8.28
C LEU A 107 -11.49 15.84 9.81
N ILE A 108 -12.57 15.25 10.33
CA ILE A 108 -12.87 15.17 11.76
C ILE A 108 -13.03 13.68 12.11
N ALA A 109 -12.21 13.20 13.04
CA ALA A 109 -12.34 11.86 13.61
C ALA A 109 -13.64 11.76 14.41
N SER A 110 -14.59 10.94 13.96
CA SER A 110 -15.87 10.71 14.62
C SER A 110 -16.57 9.50 14.00
N GLY A 111 -17.59 8.97 14.67
CA GLY A 111 -18.32 7.81 14.18
C GLY A 111 -17.57 6.48 14.36
N GLY A 112 -17.94 5.49 13.56
CA GLY A 112 -17.66 4.06 13.81
C GLY A 112 -18.69 3.43 14.76
N GLY A 113 -18.45 2.19 15.20
CA GLY A 113 -19.30 1.58 16.24
C GLY A 113 -18.84 0.21 16.71
N ASP A 114 -18.69 -0.74 15.80
CA ASP A 114 -18.52 -2.16 16.12
C ASP A 114 -17.08 -2.68 16.00
N GLY A 115 -16.16 -1.82 15.55
CA GLY A 115 -14.72 -2.06 15.52
C GLY A 115 -14.18 -2.13 14.09
N PRO A 116 -14.63 -3.08 13.24
CA PRO A 116 -14.33 -3.05 11.81
C PRO A 116 -15.00 -1.87 11.10
N GLU A 117 -14.50 -1.48 9.93
CA GLU A 117 -14.93 -0.25 9.25
C GLU A 117 -15.07 -0.45 7.72
N ALA A 118 -15.31 0.64 6.97
CA ALA A 118 -15.58 0.63 5.53
C ALA A 118 -14.34 0.69 4.61
N GLN A 119 -13.22 0.07 4.98
CA GLN A 119 -12.00 0.05 4.14
C GLN A 119 -12.27 -0.58 2.76
N THR A 120 -13.18 -1.55 2.68
CA THR A 120 -13.58 -2.20 1.43
C THR A 120 -14.20 -1.20 0.46
N ALA A 121 -15.05 -0.28 0.94
CA ALA A 121 -15.61 0.81 0.15
C ALA A 121 -14.52 1.76 -0.37
N ALA A 122 -13.57 2.12 0.49
CA ALA A 122 -12.47 3.02 0.15
C ALA A 122 -11.53 2.42 -0.91
N LEU A 123 -11.23 1.12 -0.82
CA LEU A 123 -10.45 0.39 -1.83
C LEU A 123 -11.16 0.38 -3.19
N ALA A 124 -12.48 0.15 -3.20
CA ALA A 124 -13.29 0.18 -4.41
C ALA A 124 -13.29 1.57 -5.06
N GLU A 125 -13.42 2.63 -4.26
CA GLU A 125 -13.36 4.00 -4.77
C GLU A 125 -11.96 4.35 -5.31
N ALA A 126 -10.90 3.90 -4.64
CA ALA A 126 -9.52 4.10 -5.09
C ALA A 126 -9.25 3.47 -6.46
N LEU A 127 -9.80 2.27 -6.73
CA LEU A 127 -9.72 1.61 -8.03
C LEU A 127 -10.36 2.42 -9.17
N ASN A 128 -11.33 3.28 -8.85
CA ASN A 128 -12.11 4.06 -9.81
C ASN A 128 -11.66 5.53 -9.93
N LEU A 129 -10.60 5.94 -9.22
CA LEU A 129 -10.02 7.27 -9.36
C LEU A 129 -9.41 7.49 -10.76
N GLN A 130 -9.26 8.76 -11.13
CA GLN A 130 -8.67 9.19 -12.39
C GLN A 130 -7.13 9.19 -12.32
N TRP A 131 -6.56 7.99 -12.21
CA TRP A 131 -5.12 7.76 -12.24
C TRP A 131 -4.50 8.26 -13.54
N ALA A 132 -3.29 8.82 -13.48
CA ALA A 132 -2.59 9.28 -14.67
C ALA A 132 -2.07 8.07 -15.46
N GLU A 133 -2.24 8.15 -16.78
CA GLU A 133 -1.70 7.18 -17.72
C GLU A 133 -0.16 7.24 -17.63
N ASN A 134 0.48 6.11 -17.30
CA ASN A 134 1.92 5.98 -17.01
C ASN A 134 2.43 6.52 -15.66
N ALA A 135 1.53 6.83 -14.71
CA ALA A 135 1.97 7.15 -13.36
C ALA A 135 2.49 5.92 -12.60
N VAL A 136 3.45 6.16 -11.71
CA VAL A 136 3.70 5.30 -10.55
C VAL A 136 2.48 5.42 -9.63
N LYS A 137 1.80 4.30 -9.34
CA LYS A 137 0.51 4.32 -8.61
C LYS A 137 0.65 3.67 -7.25
N MET A 138 0.28 4.41 -6.21
CA MET A 138 0.32 3.93 -4.84
C MET A 138 -0.95 4.26 -4.08
N VAL A 139 -1.41 3.31 -3.28
CA VAL A 139 -2.45 3.51 -2.26
C VAL A 139 -1.83 3.33 -0.90
N ILE A 140 -2.12 4.23 0.03
CA ILE A 140 -1.67 4.18 1.42
C ILE A 140 -2.92 4.18 2.29
N LEU A 141 -3.23 3.01 2.84
CA LEU A 141 -4.31 2.83 3.81
C LEU A 141 -3.78 3.11 5.22
N ILE A 142 -4.41 4.03 5.95
CA ILE A 142 -4.06 4.36 7.33
C ILE A 142 -5.28 4.01 8.20
N THR A 143 -5.13 3.04 9.10
CA THR A 143 -6.25 2.52 9.92
C THR A 143 -5.74 1.77 11.14
N ASP A 144 -6.55 1.77 12.20
CA ASP A 144 -6.37 0.95 13.41
C ASP A 144 -7.35 -0.23 13.49
N SER A 145 -8.16 -0.43 12.45
CA SER A 145 -9.20 -1.46 12.38
C SER A 145 -9.12 -2.30 11.10
N PRO A 146 -9.74 -3.49 11.08
CA PRO A 146 -9.95 -4.27 9.85
C PRO A 146 -11.20 -3.82 9.07
N PRO A 147 -11.36 -4.27 7.82
CA PRO A 147 -12.66 -4.19 7.14
C PRO A 147 -13.68 -5.17 7.69
N HIS A 148 -14.95 -4.83 7.51
CA HIS A 148 -16.05 -5.76 7.74
C HIS A 148 -15.95 -7.08 6.97
N GLY A 149 -16.50 -8.13 7.56
CA GLY A 149 -16.71 -9.42 6.92
C GLY A 149 -15.54 -10.39 7.02
N ILE A 150 -14.38 -9.96 7.55
CA ILE A 150 -13.20 -10.84 7.70
C ILE A 150 -13.32 -11.81 8.88
N GLY A 151 -14.36 -11.68 9.70
CA GLY A 151 -14.65 -12.60 10.82
C GLY A 151 -14.15 -12.12 12.18
N GLU A 152 -13.99 -10.81 12.37
CA GLU A 152 -13.70 -10.28 13.70
C GLU A 152 -14.87 -10.49 14.67
N PRO A 153 -14.60 -10.70 15.96
CA PRO A 153 -15.62 -10.64 16.99
C PRO A 153 -16.28 -9.26 17.01
N LEU A 154 -17.58 -9.25 17.32
CA LEU A 154 -18.41 -8.03 17.41
C LEU A 154 -18.66 -7.27 16.10
N ASP A 155 -18.14 -7.73 14.96
CA ASP A 155 -18.47 -7.19 13.64
C ASP A 155 -20.00 -7.26 13.41
N GLY A 156 -20.62 -6.12 13.18
CA GLY A 156 -22.04 -5.97 12.86
C GLY A 156 -22.41 -6.49 11.48
N PHE A 157 -21.41 -6.80 10.64
CA PHE A 157 -21.61 -7.24 9.27
C PHE A 157 -20.91 -8.56 8.99
N GLN A 158 -21.69 -9.57 8.59
CA GLN A 158 -21.15 -10.90 8.27
C GLN A 158 -20.34 -10.96 6.97
N LYS A 159 -20.51 -9.96 6.11
CA LYS A 159 -19.85 -9.77 4.80
C LYS A 159 -19.71 -8.26 4.57
N SER A 160 -18.83 -7.85 3.65
CA SER A 160 -18.78 -6.44 3.24
C SER A 160 -20.17 -5.94 2.79
N PRO A 161 -20.68 -4.83 3.35
CA PRO A 161 -21.99 -4.28 2.99
C PRO A 161 -22.10 -3.89 1.51
N ASP A 162 -20.99 -3.52 0.88
CA ASP A 162 -20.96 -3.06 -0.52
C ASP A 162 -20.84 -4.20 -1.54
N GLN A 163 -20.83 -5.46 -1.08
CA GLN A 163 -20.68 -6.66 -1.92
C GLN A 163 -19.35 -6.75 -2.69
N ASN A 164 -18.43 -5.82 -2.46
CA ASN A 164 -17.08 -5.89 -3.01
C ASN A 164 -16.21 -6.84 -2.17
N ASP A 165 -15.30 -7.56 -2.82
CA ASP A 165 -14.33 -8.43 -2.14
C ASP A 165 -12.93 -7.78 -2.14
N PRO A 166 -12.34 -7.46 -0.98
CA PRO A 166 -11.04 -6.79 -0.91
C PRO A 166 -9.87 -7.64 -1.43
N LEU A 167 -9.96 -8.98 -1.43
CA LEU A 167 -8.93 -9.82 -2.05
C LEU A 167 -8.95 -9.68 -3.57
N ASP A 168 -10.13 -9.65 -4.16
CA ASP A 168 -10.30 -9.40 -5.59
C ASP A 168 -9.82 -7.99 -5.97
N MET A 169 -10.18 -6.99 -5.17
CA MET A 169 -9.70 -5.62 -5.39
C MET A 169 -8.18 -5.50 -5.32
N ALA A 170 -7.51 -6.19 -4.40
CA ALA A 170 -6.05 -6.22 -4.36
C ALA A 170 -5.45 -6.85 -5.64
N ARG A 171 -6.09 -7.88 -6.21
CA ARG A 171 -5.65 -8.46 -7.49
C ARG A 171 -5.86 -7.46 -8.64
N GLN A 172 -7.01 -6.80 -8.70
CA GLN A 172 -7.26 -5.74 -9.68
C GLN A 172 -6.27 -4.56 -9.53
N MET A 173 -5.89 -4.21 -8.30
CA MET A 173 -4.85 -3.20 -8.04
C MET A 173 -3.50 -3.67 -8.61
N ALA A 174 -3.09 -4.90 -8.32
CA ALA A 174 -1.85 -5.48 -8.84
C ALA A 174 -1.82 -5.48 -10.38
N GLU A 175 -2.93 -5.89 -11.01
CA GLU A 175 -3.10 -5.86 -12.47
C GLU A 175 -2.93 -4.46 -13.08
N ARG A 176 -3.39 -3.43 -12.37
CA ARG A 176 -3.31 -2.02 -12.81
C ARG A 176 -2.01 -1.33 -12.39
N GLY A 177 -1.08 -2.08 -11.77
CA GLY A 177 0.18 -1.57 -11.25
C GLY A 177 0.03 -0.63 -10.06
N ILE A 178 -1.05 -0.77 -9.28
CA ILE A 178 -1.31 -0.01 -8.06
C ILE A 178 -0.73 -0.78 -6.86
N THR A 179 0.27 -0.22 -6.19
CA THR A 179 0.87 -0.83 -5.00
C THR A 179 0.11 -0.39 -3.74
N LEU A 180 -0.37 -1.33 -2.92
CA LEU A 180 -1.05 -1.03 -1.66
C LEU A 180 -0.07 -1.12 -0.49
N PHE A 181 0.05 -0.02 0.25
CA PHE A 181 0.70 0.04 1.54
C PHE A 181 -0.33 0.19 2.64
N VAL A 182 -0.11 -0.49 3.77
CA VAL A 182 -0.95 -0.35 4.97
C VAL A 182 -0.10 0.22 6.08
N ILE A 183 -0.54 1.33 6.64
CA ILE A 183 -0.01 1.89 7.88
C ILE A 183 -0.95 1.43 8.99
N GLY A 184 -0.54 0.39 9.70
CA GLY A 184 -1.30 -0.17 10.81
C GLY A 184 -1.08 0.64 12.07
N CYS A 185 -2.12 1.31 12.56
CA CYS A 185 -2.06 2.11 13.77
C CYS A 185 -2.06 1.21 15.01
N GLU A 186 -0.92 1.17 15.70
CA GLU A 186 -0.68 0.25 16.82
C GLU A 186 -0.76 0.96 18.18
N PRO A 187 -1.12 0.24 19.26
CA PRO A 187 -1.35 -1.21 19.35
C PRO A 187 -2.77 -1.67 18.99
N ALA A 188 -3.66 -0.76 18.55
CA ALA A 188 -5.08 -1.02 18.35
C ALA A 188 -5.31 -2.09 17.26
N LEU A 189 -4.65 -1.98 16.11
CA LEU A 189 -4.78 -2.96 15.03
C LEU A 189 -4.42 -4.39 15.48
N SER A 190 -3.38 -4.53 16.31
CA SER A 190 -2.94 -5.83 16.84
C SER A 190 -3.90 -6.50 17.84
N GLN A 191 -4.96 -5.82 18.27
CA GLN A 191 -5.98 -6.40 19.17
C GLN A 191 -7.00 -7.26 18.42
N TYR A 192 -7.14 -7.05 17.11
CA TYR A 192 -8.00 -7.82 16.23
C TYR A 192 -7.43 -9.20 15.91
N GLN A 193 -8.28 -10.19 15.68
CA GLN A 193 -7.92 -11.61 15.53
C GLN A 193 -7.39 -11.94 14.14
N HIS A 194 -7.80 -11.21 13.12
CA HIS A 194 -7.52 -11.47 11.71
C HIS A 194 -6.87 -10.29 10.98
N ALA A 195 -7.09 -9.06 11.46
CA ALA A 195 -6.66 -7.82 10.79
C ALA A 195 -5.22 -7.84 10.23
N LEU A 196 -4.22 -8.13 11.07
CA LEU A 196 -2.82 -8.08 10.65
C LEU A 196 -2.48 -9.11 9.56
N ASP A 197 -2.98 -10.34 9.69
CA ASP A 197 -2.73 -11.40 8.70
C ASP A 197 -3.46 -11.09 7.38
N PHE A 198 -4.67 -10.54 7.49
CA PHE A 198 -5.46 -10.13 6.35
C PHE A 198 -4.80 -8.98 5.58
N TYR A 199 -4.36 -7.91 6.25
CA TYR A 199 -3.65 -6.82 5.60
C TYR A 199 -2.31 -7.27 5.01
N THR A 200 -1.58 -8.15 5.70
CA THR A 200 -0.34 -8.75 5.19
C THR A 200 -0.60 -9.48 3.87
N ALA A 201 -1.72 -10.20 3.74
CA ALA A 201 -2.11 -10.84 2.49
C ALA A 201 -2.39 -9.82 1.38
N LEU A 202 -3.18 -8.77 1.64
CA LEU A 202 -3.51 -7.74 0.65
C LEU A 202 -2.28 -7.02 0.10
N VAL A 203 -1.38 -6.58 1.00
CA VAL A 203 -0.16 -5.87 0.57
C VAL A 203 0.78 -6.80 -0.20
N GLN A 204 0.86 -8.08 0.16
CA GLN A 204 1.67 -9.04 -0.60
C GLN A 204 1.10 -9.32 -2.00
N ILE A 205 -0.22 -9.31 -2.20
CA ILE A 205 -0.83 -9.44 -3.55
C ILE A 205 -0.39 -8.30 -4.47
N THR A 206 -0.31 -7.07 -3.94
CA THR A 206 0.11 -5.87 -4.69
C THR A 206 1.61 -5.57 -4.61
N SER A 207 2.38 -6.45 -3.95
CA SER A 207 3.81 -6.28 -3.65
C SER A 207 4.16 -5.03 -2.82
N GLY A 208 3.21 -4.50 -2.04
CA GLY A 208 3.45 -3.48 -1.05
C GLY A 208 3.86 -4.04 0.31
N ARG A 209 3.72 -3.21 1.36
CA ARG A 209 4.15 -3.55 2.74
C ARG A 209 3.16 -3.00 3.76
N ILE A 210 3.12 -3.67 4.91
CA ILE A 210 2.49 -3.14 6.12
C ILE A 210 3.57 -2.53 7.02
N PHE A 211 3.30 -1.34 7.55
CA PHE A 211 4.17 -0.63 8.48
C PHE A 211 3.45 -0.39 9.80
N PRO A 212 4.07 -0.74 10.95
CA PRO A 212 3.48 -0.51 12.26
C PRO A 212 3.67 0.96 12.68
N LEU A 213 2.59 1.70 12.84
CA LEU A 213 2.60 3.07 13.35
C LEU A 213 2.37 3.08 14.86
N LEU A 214 3.47 3.00 15.62
CA LEU A 214 3.47 3.11 17.08
C LEU A 214 3.53 4.56 17.55
N MET A 215 4.13 5.44 16.75
CA MET A 215 4.30 6.86 17.05
C MET A 215 3.91 7.66 15.81
N ALA A 216 3.03 8.63 16.02
CA ALA A 216 2.40 9.35 14.94
C ALA A 216 3.40 10.21 14.13
N ASP A 217 4.53 10.60 14.72
CA ASP A 217 5.62 11.33 14.05
C ASP A 217 6.37 10.50 13.00
N LYS A 218 6.27 9.16 13.04
CA LYS A 218 6.91 8.25 12.05
C LYS A 218 6.13 8.08 10.76
N LEU A 219 4.89 8.54 10.71
CA LEU A 219 4.03 8.39 9.53
C LEU A 219 4.67 8.97 8.26
N GLY A 220 5.29 10.15 8.37
CA GLY A 220 6.00 10.79 7.25
C GLY A 220 7.15 9.95 6.71
N ASP A 221 7.92 9.30 7.58
CA ASP A 221 9.04 8.46 7.16
C ASP A 221 8.56 7.22 6.41
N TYR A 222 7.51 6.55 6.89
CA TYR A 222 6.92 5.40 6.20
C TYR A 222 6.42 5.75 4.81
N ILE A 223 5.70 6.87 4.68
CA ILE A 223 5.14 7.25 3.40
C ILE A 223 6.26 7.62 2.41
N VAL A 224 7.25 8.38 2.85
CA VAL A 224 8.36 8.75 1.96
C VAL A 224 9.18 7.54 1.57
N GLY A 225 9.51 6.67 2.52
CA GLY A 225 10.25 5.44 2.26
C GLY A 225 9.53 4.56 1.25
N SER A 226 8.20 4.42 1.40
CA SER A 226 7.36 3.69 0.45
C SER A 226 7.38 4.32 -0.94
N ALA A 227 7.25 5.65 -1.02
CA ALA A 227 7.23 6.35 -2.30
C ALA A 227 8.54 6.19 -3.06
N VAL A 228 9.67 6.47 -2.41
CA VAL A 228 11.01 6.34 -3.01
C VAL A 228 11.24 4.91 -3.49
N GLU A 229 10.96 3.92 -2.64
CA GLU A 229 11.14 2.51 -2.98
C GLU A 229 10.26 2.09 -4.18
N THR A 230 8.99 2.52 -4.22
CA THR A 230 8.11 2.22 -5.37
C THR A 230 8.63 2.85 -6.65
N ILE A 231 9.08 4.11 -6.62
CA ILE A 231 9.62 4.79 -7.81
C ILE A 231 10.86 4.06 -8.34
N GLU A 232 11.78 3.65 -7.47
CA GLU A 232 12.96 2.88 -7.88
C GLU A 232 12.58 1.50 -8.45
N THR A 233 11.59 0.84 -7.83
CA THR A 233 11.04 -0.44 -8.32
C THR A 233 10.40 -0.27 -9.71
N GLU A 234 9.68 0.82 -9.97
CA GLU A 234 9.06 1.12 -11.27
C GLU A 234 10.07 1.36 -12.39
N LYS A 235 11.24 1.92 -12.07
CA LYS A 235 12.33 2.05 -13.05
C LYS A 235 12.83 0.67 -13.46
N LEU A 236 13.01 -0.24 -12.49
CA LEU A 236 13.43 -1.61 -12.77
C LEU A 236 12.39 -2.40 -13.55
N ILE A 237 11.11 -2.26 -13.22
CA ILE A 237 10.04 -2.90 -14.01
C ILE A 237 10.11 -2.40 -15.45
N GLY A 238 10.19 -1.09 -15.68
CA GLY A 238 10.33 -0.54 -17.02
C GLY A 238 11.54 -1.05 -17.79
N GLU A 239 12.63 -1.39 -17.11
CA GLU A 239 13.84 -1.95 -17.72
C GLU A 239 13.73 -3.46 -18.00
N PHE A 240 13.17 -4.23 -17.06
CA PHE A 240 13.27 -5.70 -17.06
C PHE A 240 11.95 -6.43 -17.35
N GLU A 241 10.81 -5.76 -17.42
CA GLU A 241 9.49 -6.39 -17.56
C GLU A 241 9.44 -7.38 -18.72
N GLN A 242 9.83 -6.96 -19.93
CA GLN A 242 9.81 -7.84 -21.10
C GLN A 242 10.67 -9.09 -20.90
N VAL A 243 11.88 -8.92 -20.34
CA VAL A 243 12.80 -10.04 -20.06
C VAL A 243 12.20 -11.00 -19.04
N ILE A 244 11.60 -10.47 -17.97
CA ILE A 244 10.96 -11.27 -16.92
C ILE A 244 9.78 -12.06 -17.49
N VAL A 245 8.91 -11.39 -18.24
CA VAL A 245 7.70 -11.99 -18.84
C VAL A 245 8.08 -13.07 -19.85
N ASP A 246 9.10 -12.83 -20.69
CA ASP A 246 9.59 -13.81 -21.66
C ASP A 246 10.29 -15.00 -20.98
N ASP A 247 11.05 -14.77 -19.90
CA ASP A 247 11.66 -15.86 -19.13
C ASP A 247 10.59 -16.75 -18.48
N VAL A 248 9.57 -16.14 -17.87
CA VAL A 248 8.55 -16.88 -17.14
C VAL A 248 7.57 -17.57 -18.10
N TYR A 249 7.00 -16.83 -19.06
CA TYR A 249 6.01 -17.39 -19.99
C TYR A 249 6.61 -18.02 -21.24
N GLY A 250 7.69 -17.48 -21.81
CA GLY A 250 8.36 -18.08 -22.97
C GLY A 250 9.17 -19.31 -22.58
N ASN A 251 10.04 -19.15 -21.58
CA ASN A 251 11.03 -20.19 -21.21
C ASN A 251 10.56 -21.14 -20.10
N ASN A 252 9.34 -20.98 -19.56
CA ASN A 252 8.84 -21.75 -18.39
C ASN A 252 9.70 -21.57 -17.13
N THR A 253 10.35 -20.42 -16.96
CA THR A 253 11.18 -20.17 -15.78
C THR A 253 10.28 -19.95 -14.56
N PRO A 254 10.46 -20.69 -13.45
CA PRO A 254 9.76 -20.40 -12.21
C PRO A 254 10.03 -18.97 -11.75
N MET A 255 9.02 -18.27 -11.23
CA MET A 255 9.15 -16.86 -10.83
C MET A 255 10.29 -16.63 -9.82
N GLU A 256 10.50 -17.58 -8.90
CA GLU A 256 11.58 -17.51 -7.92
C GLU A 256 12.98 -17.58 -8.56
N VAL A 257 13.13 -18.37 -9.63
CA VAL A 257 14.36 -18.43 -10.41
C VAL A 257 14.53 -17.14 -11.22
N ALA A 258 13.47 -16.60 -11.79
CA ALA A 258 13.51 -15.31 -12.49
C ALA A 258 13.94 -14.17 -11.55
N ALA A 259 13.44 -14.17 -10.30
CA ALA A 259 13.82 -13.19 -9.28
C ALA A 259 15.28 -13.34 -8.84
N GLU A 260 15.76 -14.56 -8.62
CA GLU A 260 17.18 -14.82 -8.33
C GLU A 260 18.09 -14.39 -9.49
N ASN A 261 17.66 -14.62 -10.75
CA ASN A 261 18.39 -14.17 -11.93
C ASN A 261 18.43 -12.64 -12.02
N LEU A 262 17.32 -11.97 -11.73
CA LEU A 262 17.26 -10.51 -11.66
C LEU A 262 18.19 -9.98 -10.57
N ARG A 263 18.14 -10.55 -9.36
CA ARG A 263 19.02 -10.16 -8.25
C ARG A 263 20.49 -10.28 -8.64
N LYS A 264 20.92 -11.42 -9.20
CA LYS A 264 22.30 -11.62 -9.68
C LYS A 264 22.71 -10.58 -10.73
N LYS A 265 21.81 -10.23 -11.65
CA LYS A 265 22.07 -9.19 -12.68
C LYS A 265 22.25 -7.82 -12.02
N LEU A 266 21.42 -7.47 -11.05
CA LEU A 266 21.51 -6.21 -10.30
C LEU A 266 22.80 -6.15 -9.47
N ASP A 267 23.14 -7.23 -8.78
CA ASP A 267 24.38 -7.35 -7.99
C ASP A 267 25.63 -7.20 -8.87
N ALA A 268 25.65 -7.85 -10.04
CA ALA A 268 26.77 -7.75 -10.98
C ALA A 268 26.97 -6.32 -11.54
N ARG A 269 25.91 -5.50 -11.54
CA ARG A 269 25.96 -4.09 -11.93
C ARG A 269 26.29 -3.16 -10.76
N GLY A 270 26.41 -3.69 -9.55
CA GLY A 270 26.53 -2.89 -8.33
C GLY A 270 25.30 -2.01 -8.10
N ALA A 271 24.12 -2.43 -8.56
CA ALA A 271 22.89 -1.68 -8.36
C ALA A 271 22.55 -1.63 -6.86
N GLN A 272 22.11 -0.46 -6.41
CA GLN A 272 21.71 -0.22 -5.03
C GLN A 272 20.31 0.41 -5.02
N ILE A 273 19.63 0.26 -3.89
CA ILE A 273 18.26 0.73 -3.69
C ILE A 273 18.15 1.47 -2.36
N ASN A 274 17.39 2.55 -2.38
CA ASN A 274 16.95 3.23 -1.19
C ASN A 274 15.69 2.55 -0.68
N THR A 275 15.78 1.97 0.51
CA THR A 275 14.63 1.33 1.16
C THR A 275 14.56 1.73 2.61
N ILE A 276 13.35 1.62 3.14
CA ILE A 276 13.07 1.83 4.54
C ILE A 276 13.20 0.51 5.29
N ASP A 277 14.17 0.46 6.19
CA ASP A 277 14.31 -0.60 7.18
C ASP A 277 13.47 -0.22 8.40
N VAL A 278 12.53 -1.09 8.74
CA VAL A 278 11.62 -0.91 9.86
C VAL A 278 11.71 -2.14 10.71
N GLU A 279 12.06 -1.93 11.99
CA GLU A 279 12.15 -3.03 12.93
C GLU A 279 10.82 -3.80 12.99
N ASN A 280 10.87 -5.12 12.79
CA ASN A 280 9.69 -5.95 12.91
C ASN A 280 9.21 -5.99 14.37
N VAL A 281 8.08 -5.35 14.65
CA VAL A 281 7.45 -5.30 15.97
C VAL A 281 6.51 -6.47 16.26
N TYR A 282 6.16 -7.25 15.23
CA TYR A 282 5.18 -8.33 15.30
C TYR A 282 5.85 -9.66 15.63
N ASN A 283 5.08 -10.56 16.25
CA ASN A 283 5.45 -11.95 16.41
C ASN A 283 4.94 -12.77 15.22
N THR A 284 5.81 -13.58 14.64
CA THR A 284 5.45 -14.53 13.59
C THR A 284 5.25 -15.91 14.21
N SER A 285 4.17 -16.59 13.83
CA SER A 285 3.89 -17.99 14.20
C SER A 285 3.51 -18.81 12.98
N ALA A 286 3.51 -20.14 13.10
CA ALA A 286 3.01 -21.01 12.02
C ALA A 286 1.56 -20.65 11.64
N ALA A 287 0.72 -20.31 12.62
CA ALA A 287 -0.67 -19.94 12.37
C ALA A 287 -0.80 -18.63 11.57
N THR A 288 0.00 -17.60 11.87
CA THR A 288 -0.03 -16.34 11.11
C THR A 288 0.44 -16.56 9.67
N ILE A 289 1.47 -17.39 9.46
CA ILE A 289 1.96 -17.74 8.11
C ILE A 289 0.86 -18.45 7.32
N SER A 290 0.21 -19.47 7.91
CA SER A 290 -0.89 -20.19 7.26
C SER A 290 -2.09 -19.27 6.98
N ASN A 291 -2.44 -18.38 7.91
CA ASN A 291 -3.54 -17.43 7.71
C ASN A 291 -3.30 -16.51 6.53
N VAL A 292 -2.10 -15.90 6.43
CA VAL A 292 -1.72 -15.07 5.28
C VAL A 292 -1.86 -15.86 3.99
N ALA A 293 -1.33 -17.09 3.94
CA ALA A 293 -1.45 -17.95 2.76
C ALA A 293 -2.91 -18.26 2.40
N PHE A 294 -3.77 -18.55 3.38
CA PHE A 294 -5.19 -18.80 3.13
C PHE A 294 -5.93 -17.58 2.60
N TRP A 295 -5.63 -16.38 3.12
CA TRP A 295 -6.19 -15.13 2.58
C TRP A 295 -5.76 -14.93 1.12
N GLN A 296 -4.49 -15.10 0.80
CA GLN A 296 -3.97 -14.90 -0.55
C GLN A 296 -4.53 -15.87 -1.59
N THR A 297 -4.59 -17.15 -1.22
CA THR A 297 -4.92 -18.26 -2.14
C THR A 297 -6.41 -18.56 -2.25
N SER A 298 -7.25 -17.77 -1.58
CA SER A 298 -8.70 -17.92 -1.64
C SER A 298 -9.31 -16.90 -2.58
N ASP A 299 -10.32 -17.31 -3.36
CA ASP A 299 -11.03 -16.42 -4.28
C ASP A 299 -11.68 -15.24 -3.54
N THR A 300 -12.33 -15.54 -2.40
CA THR A 300 -13.11 -14.58 -1.61
C THR A 300 -12.77 -14.60 -0.12
N VAL A 301 -13.04 -13.49 0.57
CA VAL A 301 -12.93 -13.37 2.03
C VAL A 301 -13.77 -14.44 2.73
N GLU A 302 -14.98 -14.71 2.24
CA GLU A 302 -15.86 -15.73 2.82
C GLU A 302 -15.24 -17.14 2.77
N SER A 303 -14.55 -17.47 1.68
CA SER A 303 -13.88 -18.78 1.52
C SER A 303 -12.61 -18.89 2.37
N ALA A 304 -11.85 -17.80 2.50
CA ALA A 304 -10.66 -17.74 3.34
C ALA A 304 -10.99 -17.82 4.83
N ARG A 305 -12.05 -17.12 5.28
CA ARG A 305 -12.48 -17.10 6.69
C ARG A 305 -12.75 -18.50 7.25
N LYS A 306 -13.17 -19.44 6.41
CA LYS A 306 -13.43 -20.84 6.79
C LYS A 306 -12.14 -21.63 7.07
N LYS A 307 -10.98 -21.14 6.65
CA LYS A 307 -9.67 -21.81 6.73
C LYS A 307 -8.74 -21.18 7.78
N VAL A 308 -8.89 -19.87 8.02
CA VAL A 308 -8.01 -19.14 8.95
C VAL A 308 -8.28 -19.48 10.41
N ASN A 309 -7.23 -19.45 11.21
CA ASN A 309 -7.27 -19.68 12.64
C ASN A 309 -7.24 -18.36 13.40
N THR A 310 -7.87 -18.33 14.57
CA THR A 310 -7.74 -17.19 15.48
C THR A 310 -6.32 -17.11 16.06
N VAL A 311 -5.70 -15.95 15.91
CA VAL A 311 -4.42 -15.61 16.53
C VAL A 311 -4.77 -14.77 17.77
N SER A 312 -4.74 -15.42 18.93
CA SER A 312 -5.20 -14.92 20.24
C SER A 312 -5.08 -13.40 20.47
N SER A 313 -6.15 -12.81 21.01
CA SER A 313 -6.16 -11.51 21.68
C SER A 313 -6.71 -11.62 23.11
N LEU A 314 -6.12 -10.84 24.02
CA LEU A 314 -6.41 -10.83 25.45
C LEU A 314 -7.74 -10.10 25.71
N TRP A 315 -8.80 -10.79 26.12
CA TRP A 315 -10.01 -10.15 26.64
C TRP A 315 -9.85 -9.90 28.14
N VAL A 316 -9.76 -8.63 28.56
CA VAL A 316 -9.89 -8.23 29.97
C VAL A 316 -11.30 -7.72 30.19
N ASN A 317 -12.17 -8.54 30.80
CA ASN A 317 -13.45 -8.07 31.33
C ASN A 317 -13.23 -7.41 32.69
N ILE A 318 -13.48 -6.11 32.79
CA ILE A 318 -13.68 -5.42 34.07
C ILE A 318 -15.18 -5.40 34.37
N CYS A 319 -15.66 -6.40 35.13
CA CYS A 319 -16.43 -6.19 36.37
C CYS A 319 -16.97 -7.50 36.96
N GLY A 320 -16.80 -7.65 38.27
CA GLY A 320 -17.90 -8.10 39.14
C GLY A 320 -18.02 -9.60 39.48
N SER A 321 -17.18 -10.05 40.41
CA SER A 321 -17.44 -11.13 41.38
C SER A 321 -17.50 -12.60 40.94
N PHE A 322 -16.68 -13.38 41.65
CA PHE A 322 -16.77 -14.82 41.94
C PHE A 322 -16.45 -15.84 40.83
N LEU A 323 -15.15 -16.15 40.76
CA LEU A 323 -14.56 -17.47 40.46
C LEU A 323 -15.07 -18.25 39.23
N MET A 324 -14.45 -17.99 38.07
CA MET A 324 -14.35 -18.99 37.01
C MET A 324 -12.94 -18.96 36.41
N LYS A 325 -12.09 -19.88 36.88
CA LYS A 325 -10.83 -20.22 36.21
C LYS A 325 -11.18 -20.88 34.89
N ILE A 326 -11.01 -20.15 33.78
CA ILE A 326 -10.88 -20.77 32.48
C ILE A 326 -9.42 -20.63 32.06
N LEU A 327 -8.66 -21.73 32.10
CA LEU A 327 -7.37 -21.82 31.43
C LEU A 327 -7.63 -21.91 29.92
N PHE A 328 -7.55 -20.79 29.21
CA PHE A 328 -7.38 -20.79 27.75
C PHE A 328 -5.91 -20.53 27.42
N GLN A 329 -5.32 -21.40 26.59
CA GLN A 329 -3.97 -21.23 26.07
C GLN A 329 -3.86 -19.87 25.36
N ILE A 330 -3.02 -18.99 25.88
CA ILE A 330 -2.58 -17.79 25.17
C ILE A 330 -1.80 -18.29 23.94
N LYS A 331 -2.41 -18.27 22.75
CA LYS A 331 -1.62 -18.24 21.51
C LYS A 331 -0.87 -16.89 21.53
N THR A 332 0.39 -16.89 21.14
CA THR A 332 1.34 -15.77 21.36
C THR A 332 0.76 -14.37 21.08
N PRO A 333 1.10 -13.33 21.86
CA PRO A 333 0.65 -11.96 21.59
C PRO A 333 1.07 -11.53 20.18
N ARG A 334 0.25 -10.73 19.48
CA ARG A 334 0.58 -10.30 18.10
C ARG A 334 1.81 -9.39 18.03
N MET A 335 2.03 -8.57 19.05
CA MET A 335 3.21 -7.71 19.17
C MET A 335 4.25 -8.29 20.14
N LYS A 336 5.53 -8.02 19.87
CA LYS A 336 6.61 -8.26 20.85
C LYS A 336 6.35 -7.44 22.11
N ARG A 337 6.73 -7.99 23.26
CA ARG A 337 6.42 -7.42 24.59
C ARG A 337 6.92 -5.97 24.79
N ALA A 338 8.04 -5.61 24.17
CA ALA A 338 8.60 -4.25 24.24
C ALA A 338 7.67 -3.19 23.62
N TYR A 339 6.90 -3.57 22.59
CA TYR A 339 6.03 -2.68 21.82
C TYR A 339 4.59 -2.66 22.31
N ALA A 340 4.10 -3.79 22.81
CA ALA A 340 2.72 -3.94 23.29
C ALA A 340 2.33 -2.97 24.44
N ARG A 341 3.31 -2.37 25.12
CA ARG A 341 3.10 -1.43 26.24
C ARG A 341 3.26 0.04 25.83
N GLY A 342 3.43 0.35 24.55
CA GLY A 342 3.55 1.72 24.03
C GLY A 342 4.84 2.47 24.39
N GLY A 343 5.83 1.78 24.99
CA GLY A 343 7.05 2.43 25.51
C GLY A 343 8.25 2.44 24.55
N ALA A 344 8.14 1.81 23.37
CA ALA A 344 9.23 1.71 22.41
C ALA A 344 8.74 2.11 21.02
N ALA A 345 9.46 3.00 20.34
CA ALA A 345 9.26 3.29 18.94
C ALA A 345 10.12 2.34 18.09
N PRO A 346 9.63 1.83 16.96
CA PRO A 346 10.45 1.05 16.06
C PRO A 346 11.56 1.94 15.50
N ILE A 347 12.74 1.36 15.32
CA ILE A 347 13.80 2.04 14.58
C ILE A 347 13.36 2.10 13.11
N VAL A 348 13.42 3.32 12.56
CA VAL A 348 13.09 3.61 11.16
C VAL A 348 14.29 4.31 10.55
N ALA A 349 14.87 3.71 9.51
CA ALA A 349 16.00 4.29 8.81
C ALA A 349 15.86 4.08 7.31
N MET A 350 16.13 5.14 6.55
CA MET A 350 16.42 5.00 5.12
C MET A 350 17.83 4.47 5.00
N GLN A 351 17.98 3.34 4.33
CA GLN A 351 19.26 2.70 4.10
C GLN A 351 19.50 2.53 2.61
N HIS A 352 20.73 2.85 2.22
CA HIS A 352 21.23 2.50 0.91
C HIS A 352 21.84 1.10 1.00
N GLN A 353 21.28 0.14 0.29
CA GLN A 353 21.74 -1.25 0.36
C GLN A 353 21.70 -1.94 -1.00
N GLN A 354 22.38 -3.09 -1.07
CA GLN A 354 22.28 -3.97 -2.23
C GLN A 354 20.85 -4.52 -2.37
N PHE A 355 20.48 -4.89 -3.59
CA PHE A 355 19.17 -5.48 -3.85
C PHE A 355 19.02 -6.82 -3.13
N SER A 356 18.10 -6.86 -2.18
CA SER A 356 17.66 -8.08 -1.51
C SER A 356 16.87 -9.00 -2.44
N GLN A 357 16.80 -10.29 -2.09
CA GLN A 357 15.92 -11.24 -2.77
C GLN A 357 14.44 -10.81 -2.70
N GLN A 358 14.00 -10.22 -1.59
CA GLN A 358 12.62 -9.74 -1.44
C GLN A 358 12.30 -8.58 -2.40
N GLN A 359 13.26 -7.69 -2.64
CA GLN A 359 13.11 -6.63 -3.65
C GLN A 359 13.02 -7.20 -5.06
N ALA A 360 13.89 -8.15 -5.42
CA ALA A 360 13.83 -8.80 -6.72
C ALA A 360 12.50 -9.56 -6.93
N ASN A 361 12.01 -10.25 -5.89
CA ASN A 361 10.70 -10.91 -5.91
C ASN A 361 9.57 -9.91 -6.21
N ARG A 362 9.58 -8.72 -5.59
CA ARG A 362 8.57 -7.67 -5.84
C ARG A 362 8.61 -7.16 -7.28
N VAL A 363 9.81 -6.90 -7.83
CA VAL A 363 9.96 -6.46 -9.23
C VAL A 363 9.37 -7.51 -10.17
N VAL A 364 9.71 -8.79 -9.99
CA VAL A 364 9.18 -9.89 -10.82
C VAL A 364 7.67 -10.02 -10.65
N GLN A 365 7.17 -10.00 -9.42
CA GLN A 365 5.74 -10.12 -9.14
C GLN A 365 4.92 -9.00 -9.80
N GLN A 366 5.38 -7.75 -9.68
CA GLN A 366 4.70 -6.59 -10.28
C GLN A 366 4.77 -6.60 -11.81
N ALA A 367 5.91 -6.98 -12.40
CA ALA A 367 6.03 -7.17 -13.85
C ALA A 367 5.05 -8.25 -14.36
N MET A 368 4.97 -9.38 -13.65
CA MET A 368 4.04 -10.46 -13.99
C MET A 368 2.58 -10.03 -13.84
N ALA A 369 2.22 -9.31 -12.78
CA ALA A 369 0.84 -8.84 -12.56
C ALA A 369 0.34 -7.91 -13.67
N ARG A 370 1.19 -7.02 -14.19
CA ARG A 370 0.84 -6.06 -15.26
C ARG A 370 0.55 -6.72 -16.59
N SER A 371 1.19 -7.86 -16.87
CA SER A 371 1.04 -8.61 -18.11
C SER A 371 0.01 -9.73 -18.04
N SER A 372 -0.64 -9.93 -16.88
CA SER A 372 -1.45 -11.11 -16.58
C SER A 372 -2.74 -10.81 -15.82
N ILE A 373 -3.72 -11.70 -15.96
CA ILE A 373 -4.83 -11.81 -15.00
C ILE A 373 -4.24 -12.42 -13.72
N VAL A 374 -4.47 -11.76 -12.58
CA VAL A 374 -3.98 -12.19 -11.27
C VAL A 374 -5.07 -13.03 -10.61
N THR A 375 -4.74 -14.27 -10.28
CA THR A 375 -5.65 -15.25 -9.66
C THR A 375 -5.15 -15.62 -8.26
N PRO A 376 -5.96 -16.28 -7.42
CA PRO A 376 -5.48 -16.73 -6.11
C PRO A 376 -4.31 -17.72 -6.19
N LEU A 377 -4.17 -18.46 -7.29
CA LEU A 377 -3.15 -19.49 -7.45
C LEU A 377 -1.93 -19.03 -8.25
N GLY A 378 -1.98 -17.84 -8.87
CA GLY A 378 -0.90 -17.33 -9.72
C GLY A 378 -1.37 -16.41 -10.83
N TYR A 379 -0.67 -16.43 -11.96
CA TYR A 379 -0.80 -15.46 -13.05
C TYR A 379 -1.13 -16.13 -14.37
N ILE A 380 -2.13 -15.60 -15.08
CA ILE A 380 -2.50 -16.06 -16.43
C ILE A 380 -2.15 -14.97 -17.44
N SER A 381 -1.21 -15.25 -18.33
CA SER A 381 -0.76 -14.30 -19.36
C SER A 381 -1.93 -13.80 -20.19
N ARG A 382 -2.11 -12.47 -20.31
CA ARG A 382 -3.14 -11.90 -21.19
C ARG A 382 -2.84 -12.16 -22.67
N ALA A 383 -1.55 -12.23 -23.02
CA ALA A 383 -1.11 -12.42 -24.40
C ALA A 383 -1.19 -13.88 -24.86
N SER A 384 -0.80 -14.83 -24.00
CA SER A 384 -0.66 -16.25 -24.39
C SER A 384 -1.66 -17.20 -23.74
N GLY A 385 -2.39 -16.76 -22.70
CA GLY A 385 -3.26 -17.62 -21.89
C GLY A 385 -2.52 -18.62 -20.99
N LYS A 386 -1.19 -18.62 -21.00
CA LYS A 386 -0.37 -19.52 -20.18
C LYS A 386 -0.47 -19.16 -18.70
N SER A 387 -0.64 -20.17 -17.86
CA SER A 387 -0.69 -20.03 -16.40
C SER A 387 0.65 -20.33 -15.75
N VAL A 388 0.97 -19.60 -14.69
CA VAL A 388 2.12 -19.84 -13.81
C VAL A 388 1.66 -19.71 -12.37
N SER A 389 1.99 -20.70 -11.54
CA SER A 389 1.63 -20.71 -10.13
C SER A 389 2.50 -19.76 -9.32
N ASN A 390 1.93 -19.16 -8.28
CA ASN A 390 2.69 -18.36 -7.32
C ASN A 390 3.38 -19.31 -6.32
N THR A 391 4.72 -19.37 -6.31
CA THR A 391 5.49 -20.32 -5.48
C THR A 391 5.56 -19.93 -3.99
N THR A 392 4.99 -18.79 -3.60
CA THR A 392 4.97 -18.34 -2.19
C THR A 392 3.97 -19.10 -1.31
N VAL A 393 3.23 -20.07 -1.85
CA VAL A 393 2.37 -20.95 -1.06
C VAL A 393 3.22 -22.01 -0.37
N PRO A 394 3.25 -22.08 0.98
CA PRO A 394 3.95 -23.15 1.69
C PRO A 394 3.41 -24.52 1.24
N PRO A 395 4.26 -25.53 1.03
CA PRO A 395 3.77 -26.88 0.75
C PRO A 395 2.93 -27.39 1.92
N GLY A 396 1.71 -27.86 1.65
CA GLY A 396 0.79 -28.45 2.64
C GLY A 396 -0.34 -27.54 3.15
N VAL A 397 -0.62 -26.43 2.46
CA VAL A 397 -1.85 -25.62 2.61
C VAL A 397 -3.00 -26.22 1.81
#